data_AF-D5UL45-F1
#
_entry.id   AF-D5UL45-F1
#
_cell.length_a   1.000
_cell.length_b   1.000
_cell.length_c   1.000
_cell.angle_alpha   90.00
_cell.angle_beta   90.00
_cell.angle_gamma   90.00
#
_symmetry.space_group_name_H-M   'P 1'
#
loop_
_entity.id
_entity.type
_entity.pdbx_description
1 polymer ?
#
loop_
_entity_poly.entity_id
_entity_poly.type
_entity_poly.pdbx_seq_one_letter_code
_entity_poly.pdbx_strand_id
1 'polypeptide(L)'
;MGDIDPARAAYAFANRFVNVVVTLPNGKPLRTAGRCGGMSFSVLDHLAAGQDVPVWPPALFAPGTVPPDGHVVADHLKARQLDSFRTLSALRFLAWSVLPDRDLGPVRGVRTLTRRQLPGVLRALAQGRPVVLGLVVATNLLRAGDNHQVVATGFRRDAEGGLVLTLLDPNTPRREVTLVETPEGWRASNGRLWRGFFHHSYARRTPPPLPSASRRPTARVRSGAPLALAHVATGSLLVVAGGVPVLAAAGTTTWAPESGRGGLLTDGAVVRLVPIGTPGPDGDDGTAPLSLGVVDGTPRLVDSPPPRVDGTPVPVDGPSTLGTTEAPDAWRVVVDGAGPWREGSRVRLVHTTTGALLAGSPSGVRTTFDPDPSTWWTTAAH
;
A
#
# COMPACT_ATOMS: atom_id res chain seq x y z
N MET A 1 -18.23 22.30 2.37
CA MET A 1 -17.63 20.95 2.28
C MET A 1 -16.56 20.87 3.34
N GLY A 2 -16.50 19.78 4.10
CA GLY A 2 -15.48 19.62 5.14
C GLY A 2 -14.08 19.66 4.54
N ASP A 3 -13.14 20.15 5.34
CA ASP A 3 -11.72 20.16 4.99
C ASP A 3 -11.24 18.73 4.70
N ILE A 4 -10.53 18.50 3.59
CA ILE A 4 -10.04 17.17 3.23
C ILE A 4 -8.81 16.89 4.07
N ASP A 5 -8.94 16.02 5.07
CA ASP A 5 -7.81 15.60 5.92
C ASP A 5 -6.77 14.81 5.10
N PRO A 6 -5.57 15.35 4.84
CA PRO A 6 -4.53 14.66 4.10
C PRO A 6 -4.11 13.35 4.77
N ALA A 7 -4.24 13.24 6.09
CA ALA A 7 -3.90 12.03 6.83
C ALA A 7 -4.81 10.85 6.47
N ARG A 8 -6.03 11.10 5.97
CA ARG A 8 -6.98 10.06 5.55
C ARG A 8 -7.08 9.92 4.04
N ALA A 9 -6.81 11.01 3.32
CA ALA A 9 -6.95 11.08 1.87
C ALA A 9 -5.69 10.70 1.09
N ALA A 10 -4.49 10.79 1.68
CA ALA A 10 -3.23 10.51 0.99
C ALA A 10 -2.52 9.25 1.53
N TYR A 11 -1.84 8.52 0.63
CA TYR A 11 -1.06 7.35 1.00
C TYR A 11 0.05 7.70 2.01
N ALA A 12 0.40 6.72 2.85
CA ALA A 12 1.41 6.87 3.91
C ALA A 12 2.87 6.80 3.42
N PHE A 13 3.10 6.41 2.16
CA PHE A 13 4.41 6.34 1.53
C PHE A 13 4.51 7.32 0.35
N ALA A 14 5.73 7.78 0.07
CA ALA A 14 6.00 8.65 -1.07
C ALA A 14 6.07 7.85 -2.37
N ASN A 15 5.76 8.48 -3.49
CA ASN A 15 5.95 7.91 -4.82
C ASN A 15 7.44 7.67 -5.13
N ARG A 16 7.94 6.50 -4.71
CA ARG A 16 9.31 6.01 -4.98
C ARG A 16 9.31 4.68 -5.74
N PHE A 17 8.21 4.37 -6.41
CA PHE A 17 8.11 3.19 -7.25
C PHE A 17 9.10 3.27 -8.41
N VAL A 18 9.53 2.10 -8.89
CA VAL A 18 10.28 2.02 -10.14
C VAL A 18 9.41 2.55 -11.28
N ASN A 19 10.06 3.30 -12.16
CA ASN A 19 9.47 3.89 -13.35
C ASN A 19 8.77 2.85 -14.22
N VAL A 20 7.58 3.19 -14.71
CA VAL A 20 6.84 2.36 -15.65
C VAL A 20 7.03 2.93 -17.05
N VAL A 21 7.22 2.05 -18.04
CA VAL A 21 7.15 2.46 -19.44
C VAL A 21 5.69 2.40 -19.87
N VAL A 22 5.14 3.54 -20.26
CA VAL A 22 3.75 3.67 -20.72
C VAL A 22 3.73 4.07 -22.19
N THR A 23 2.82 3.49 -22.96
CA THR A 23 2.57 3.93 -24.34
C THR A 23 1.50 4.99 -24.33
N LEU A 24 1.82 6.19 -24.81
CA LEU A 24 0.89 7.30 -24.91
C LEU A 24 -0.16 7.06 -26.02
N PRO A 25 -1.28 7.81 -26.05
CA PRO A 25 -2.31 7.64 -27.09
C PRO A 25 -1.82 7.79 -28.53
N ASN A 26 -0.66 8.42 -28.74
CA ASN A 26 0.00 8.58 -30.03
C ASN A 26 1.05 7.48 -30.34
N GLY A 27 1.10 6.40 -29.55
CA GLY A 27 2.02 5.27 -29.75
C GLY A 27 3.44 5.48 -29.21
N LYS A 28 3.80 6.66 -28.68
CA LYS A 28 5.17 6.91 -28.18
C LYS A 28 5.36 6.35 -26.76
N PRO A 29 6.49 5.66 -26.47
CA PRO A 29 6.81 5.23 -25.13
C PRO A 29 7.25 6.43 -24.27
N LEU A 30 6.80 6.45 -23.02
CA LEU A 30 7.19 7.41 -22.00
C LEU A 30 7.58 6.64 -20.73
N ARG A 31 8.77 6.91 -20.21
CA ARG A 31 9.18 6.40 -18.89
C ARG A 31 8.71 7.40 -17.83
N THR A 32 7.87 6.95 -16.91
CA THR A 32 7.32 7.81 -15.83
C THR A 32 8.34 7.98 -14.71
N ALA A 33 8.23 9.03 -13.88
CA ALA A 33 8.92 9.12 -12.59
C ALA A 33 8.10 8.42 -11.48
N GLY A 34 8.01 7.09 -11.54
CA GLY A 34 7.18 6.29 -10.62
C GLY A 34 5.70 6.19 -11.01
N ARG A 35 4.80 6.24 -10.02
CA ARG A 35 3.34 6.00 -10.13
C ARG A 35 2.47 7.18 -9.66
N CYS A 36 2.95 8.42 -9.78
CA CYS A 36 2.24 9.62 -9.29
C CYS A 36 0.82 9.78 -9.85
N GLY A 37 0.60 9.42 -11.11
CA GLY A 37 -0.72 9.45 -11.73
C GLY A 37 -1.66 8.38 -11.20
N GLY A 38 -1.13 7.17 -10.95
CA GLY A 38 -1.89 6.11 -10.31
C GLY A 38 -2.31 6.45 -8.88
N MET A 39 -1.39 7.04 -8.12
CA MET A 39 -1.68 7.53 -6.77
C MET A 39 -2.71 8.66 -6.80
N SER A 40 -2.59 9.62 -7.70
CA SER A 40 -3.54 10.74 -7.81
C SER A 40 -4.95 10.27 -8.23
N PHE A 41 -5.04 9.34 -9.18
CA PHE A 41 -6.32 8.77 -9.61
C PHE A 41 -6.96 7.94 -8.51
N SER A 42 -6.18 7.09 -7.84
CA SER A 42 -6.68 6.29 -6.72
C SER A 42 -7.18 7.16 -5.56
N VAL A 43 -6.44 8.21 -5.18
CA VAL A 43 -6.88 9.18 -4.17
C VAL A 43 -8.25 9.78 -4.52
N LEU A 44 -8.47 10.16 -5.78
CA LEU A 44 -9.78 10.64 -6.22
C LEU A 44 -10.86 9.56 -6.24
N ASP A 45 -10.52 8.31 -6.58
CA ASP A 45 -11.45 7.18 -6.54
C ASP A 45 -11.96 6.99 -5.09
N HIS A 46 -11.05 7.00 -4.11
CA HIS A 46 -11.34 6.92 -2.68
C HIS A 46 -12.13 8.12 -2.15
N LEU A 47 -11.71 9.35 -2.44
CA LEU A 47 -12.43 10.56 -2.03
C LEU A 47 -13.86 10.58 -2.58
N ALA A 48 -14.03 10.21 -3.85
CA ALA A 48 -15.36 10.17 -4.46
C ALA A 48 -16.23 9.05 -3.88
N ALA A 49 -15.64 7.96 -3.39
CA ALA A 49 -16.33 6.89 -2.68
C ALA A 49 -16.59 7.20 -1.19
N GLY A 50 -16.08 8.32 -0.66
CA GLY A 50 -16.16 8.64 0.77
C GLY A 50 -15.34 7.67 1.64
N GLN A 51 -14.31 7.05 1.08
CA GLN A 51 -13.48 6.05 1.72
C GLN A 51 -12.08 6.60 1.98
N ASP A 52 -11.48 6.21 3.11
CA ASP A 52 -10.07 6.48 3.35
C ASP A 52 -9.20 5.68 2.37
N VAL A 53 -8.04 6.23 2.01
CA VAL A 53 -7.05 5.45 1.27
C VAL A 53 -6.40 4.38 2.17
N PRO A 54 -5.88 3.28 1.57
CA PRO A 54 -5.20 2.25 2.33
C PRO A 54 -3.95 2.78 3.04
N VAL A 55 -3.79 2.41 4.31
CA VAL A 55 -2.65 2.84 5.12
C VAL A 55 -1.59 1.74 5.14
N TRP A 56 -0.42 2.06 4.61
CA TRP A 56 0.76 1.19 4.62
C TRP A 56 2.00 2.02 4.94
N PRO A 57 2.46 2.06 6.20
CA PRO A 57 3.64 2.83 6.56
C PRO A 57 4.90 2.34 5.81
N PRO A 58 5.79 3.25 5.37
CA PRO A 58 6.96 2.89 4.58
C PRO A 58 7.92 1.94 5.32
N ALA A 59 7.95 1.99 6.65
CA ALA A 59 8.79 1.13 7.49
C ALA A 59 8.47 -0.36 7.33
N LEU A 60 7.24 -0.74 6.94
CA LEU A 60 6.89 -2.14 6.68
C LEU A 60 7.68 -2.71 5.50
N PHE A 61 8.09 -1.87 4.55
CA PHE A 61 8.71 -2.30 3.30
C PHE A 61 10.24 -2.29 3.32
N ALA A 62 10.87 -2.16 4.49
CA ALA A 62 12.33 -2.09 4.61
C ALA A 62 13.03 -3.31 3.97
N PRO A 63 14.16 -3.12 3.25
CA PRO A 63 14.91 -1.86 3.08
C PRO A 63 14.32 -0.90 2.04
N GLY A 64 13.29 -1.32 1.31
CA GLY A 64 12.50 -0.44 0.45
C GLY A 64 11.65 0.54 1.26
N THR A 65 10.84 1.35 0.56
CA THR A 65 9.97 2.37 1.18
C THR A 65 8.56 2.42 0.57
N VAL A 66 8.28 1.52 -0.36
CA VAL A 66 7.00 1.40 -1.07
C VAL A 66 6.61 -0.07 -1.15
N PRO A 67 5.31 -0.38 -1.28
CA PRO A 67 4.87 -1.74 -1.53
C PRO A 67 5.56 -2.32 -2.78
N PRO A 68 6.06 -3.57 -2.75
CA PRO A 68 6.72 -4.19 -3.90
C PRO A 68 5.73 -4.52 -5.04
N ASP A 69 6.24 -4.83 -6.22
CA ASP A 69 5.40 -5.35 -7.31
C ASP A 69 4.79 -6.70 -6.93
N GLY A 70 3.54 -6.95 -7.32
CA GLY A 70 2.75 -8.09 -6.84
C GLY A 70 2.01 -7.81 -5.51
N HIS A 71 2.29 -6.68 -4.85
CA HIS A 71 1.48 -6.22 -3.73
C HIS A 71 0.16 -5.62 -4.24
N VAL A 72 -0.98 -5.99 -3.66
CA VAL A 72 -2.33 -5.59 -4.13
C VAL A 72 -2.49 -4.07 -4.31
N VAL A 73 -1.99 -3.27 -3.36
CA VAL A 73 -1.95 -1.80 -3.48
C VAL A 73 -1.01 -1.33 -4.61
N ALA A 74 0.19 -1.91 -4.75
CA ALA A 74 1.13 -1.52 -5.80
C ALA A 74 0.55 -1.77 -7.19
N ASP A 75 -0.06 -2.93 -7.39
CA ASP A 75 -0.65 -3.35 -8.65
C ASP A 75 -1.88 -2.51 -9.00
N HIS A 76 -2.72 -2.19 -8.01
CA HIS A 76 -3.81 -1.23 -8.19
C HIS A 76 -3.28 0.13 -8.65
N LEU A 77 -2.27 0.67 -7.97
CA LEU A 77 -1.65 1.95 -8.35
C LEU A 77 -1.02 1.90 -9.74
N LYS A 78 -0.41 0.78 -10.14
CA LYS A 78 0.13 0.58 -11.49
C LYS A 78 -1.01 0.59 -12.53
N ALA A 79 -2.12 -0.09 -12.27
CA ALA A 79 -3.27 -0.10 -13.16
C ALA A 79 -3.85 1.32 -13.35
N ARG A 80 -4.04 2.07 -12.26
CA ARG A 80 -4.51 3.46 -12.31
C ARG A 80 -3.50 4.40 -12.96
N GLN A 81 -2.20 4.11 -12.84
CA GLN A 81 -1.16 4.87 -13.56
C GLN A 81 -1.31 4.71 -15.07
N LEU A 82 -1.57 3.50 -15.56
CA LEU A 82 -1.84 3.27 -16.98
C LEU A 82 -3.11 3.99 -17.42
N ASP A 83 -4.17 3.95 -16.61
CA ASP A 83 -5.41 4.66 -16.92
C ASP A 83 -5.21 6.18 -17.01
N SER A 84 -4.35 6.77 -16.18
CA SER A 84 -4.08 8.21 -16.24
C SER A 84 -3.39 8.65 -17.53
N PHE A 85 -2.70 7.73 -18.22
CA PHE A 85 -2.10 7.95 -19.53
C PHE A 85 -3.00 7.59 -20.72
N ARG A 86 -4.13 6.90 -20.49
CA ARG A 86 -5.14 6.58 -21.52
C ARG A 86 -6.08 7.76 -21.85
N THR A 87 -5.81 8.94 -21.32
CA THR A 87 -6.63 10.14 -21.52
C THR A 87 -5.98 11.06 -22.55
N LEU A 88 -6.79 11.79 -23.32
CA LEU A 88 -6.27 12.76 -24.30
C LEU A 88 -5.47 13.89 -23.65
N SER A 89 -5.81 14.26 -22.40
CA SER A 89 -5.04 15.25 -21.65
C SER A 89 -3.62 14.81 -21.34
N ALA A 90 -3.32 13.51 -21.33
CA ALA A 90 -1.96 13.00 -21.12
C ALA A 90 -0.98 13.47 -22.21
N LEU A 91 -1.46 13.68 -23.44
CA LEU A 91 -0.64 14.23 -24.53
C LEU A 91 -0.11 15.63 -24.22
N ARG A 92 -0.76 16.38 -23.32
CA ARG A 92 -0.28 17.70 -22.89
C ARG A 92 1.05 17.62 -22.14
N PHE A 93 1.38 16.51 -21.48
CA PHE A 93 2.71 16.34 -20.88
C PHE A 93 3.81 16.43 -21.94
N LEU A 94 3.64 15.79 -23.10
CA LEU A 94 4.61 15.92 -24.19
C LEU A 94 4.57 17.31 -24.82
N ALA A 95 3.35 17.76 -25.18
CA ALA A 95 3.19 19.00 -25.93
C ALA A 95 3.68 20.21 -25.14
N TRP A 96 3.39 20.30 -23.84
CA TRP A 96 3.78 21.45 -23.02
C TRP A 96 5.25 21.40 -22.61
N SER A 97 5.87 20.22 -22.57
CA SER A 97 7.30 20.09 -22.27
C SER A 97 8.20 20.79 -23.29
N VAL A 98 7.77 20.95 -24.55
CA VAL A 98 8.57 21.61 -25.59
C VAL A 98 8.19 23.07 -25.84
N LEU A 99 7.12 23.57 -25.21
CA LEU A 99 6.72 24.97 -25.33
C LEU A 99 7.65 25.87 -24.53
N PRO A 100 7.80 27.16 -24.90
CA PRO A 100 8.44 28.16 -24.04
C PRO A 100 7.60 28.46 -22.78
N ASP A 101 8.21 29.08 -21.77
CA ASP A 101 7.49 29.51 -20.55
C ASP A 101 6.52 30.67 -20.84
N ARG A 102 7.03 31.67 -21.55
CA ARG A 102 6.30 32.87 -21.99
C ARG A 102 5.90 32.72 -23.45
N ASP A 103 4.97 33.57 -23.90
CA ASP A 103 4.59 33.60 -25.31
C ASP A 103 5.78 34.01 -26.19
N LEU A 104 5.92 33.34 -27.33
CA LEU A 104 6.90 33.67 -28.37
C LEU A 104 6.14 33.92 -29.68
N GLY A 105 5.85 35.19 -29.94
CA GLY A 105 5.01 35.60 -31.08
C GLY A 105 3.63 34.92 -31.04
N PRO A 106 3.24 34.13 -32.07
CA PRO A 106 1.96 33.44 -32.09
C PRO A 106 1.91 32.20 -31.18
N VAL A 107 3.07 31.69 -30.75
CA VAL A 107 3.17 30.49 -29.91
C VAL A 107 2.89 30.86 -28.46
N ARG A 108 1.81 30.30 -27.90
CA ARG A 108 1.46 30.50 -26.49
C ARG A 108 2.33 29.64 -25.59
N GLY A 109 2.93 30.27 -24.58
CA GLY A 109 3.77 29.59 -23.61
C GLY A 109 2.98 28.86 -22.54
N VAL A 110 3.67 28.02 -21.77
CA VAL A 110 3.10 27.21 -20.68
C VAL A 110 2.33 28.06 -19.66
N ARG A 111 2.81 29.27 -19.35
CA ARG A 111 2.16 30.17 -18.39
C ARG A 111 0.80 30.66 -18.89
N THR A 112 0.73 31.12 -20.14
CA THR A 112 -0.52 31.57 -20.77
C THR A 112 -1.51 30.41 -20.87
N LEU A 113 -1.05 29.22 -21.23
CA LEU A 113 -1.90 28.04 -21.30
C LEU A 113 -2.41 27.61 -19.92
N THR A 114 -1.59 27.68 -18.88
CA THR A 114 -1.99 27.43 -17.49
C THR A 114 -3.10 28.39 -17.04
N ARG A 115 -2.94 29.69 -17.32
CA ARG A 115 -3.96 30.70 -16.98
C ARG A 115 -5.31 30.44 -17.64
N ARG A 116 -5.32 29.85 -18.85
CA ARG A 116 -6.56 29.43 -19.51
C ARG A 116 -7.24 28.23 -18.84
N GLN A 117 -6.49 27.40 -18.12
CA GLN A 117 -7.03 26.24 -17.39
C GLN A 117 -7.64 26.63 -16.04
N LEU A 118 -7.13 27.70 -15.42
CA LEU A 118 -7.52 28.15 -14.09
C LEU A 118 -9.04 28.28 -13.87
N PRO A 119 -9.82 28.96 -14.72
CA PRO A 119 -11.26 29.12 -14.48
C PRO A 119 -12.01 27.79 -14.34
N GLY A 120 -11.61 26.77 -15.12
CA GLY A 120 -12.21 25.43 -15.04
C GLY A 120 -11.84 24.70 -13.76
N VAL A 121 -10.57 24.78 -13.35
CA VAL A 121 -10.06 24.20 -12.09
C VAL A 121 -10.77 24.85 -10.90
N LEU A 122 -10.78 26.18 -10.82
CA LEU A 122 -11.41 26.92 -9.71
C LEU A 122 -12.90 26.64 -9.63
N ARG A 123 -13.61 26.56 -10.76
CA ARG A 123 -15.04 26.20 -10.78
C ARG A 123 -15.28 24.80 -10.21
N ALA A 124 -14.46 23.81 -10.58
CA ALA A 124 -14.59 22.46 -10.05
C ALA A 124 -14.34 22.44 -8.53
N LEU A 125 -13.27 23.09 -8.07
CA LEU A 125 -12.94 23.15 -6.65
C LEU A 125 -14.00 23.90 -5.83
N ALA A 126 -14.56 24.98 -6.36
CA ALA A 126 -15.66 25.73 -5.73
C ALA A 126 -16.93 24.88 -5.58
N GLN A 127 -17.14 23.90 -6.48
CA GLN A 127 -18.21 22.91 -6.41
C GLN A 127 -17.88 21.73 -5.49
N GLY A 128 -16.77 21.78 -4.74
CA GLY A 128 -16.33 20.68 -3.89
C GLY A 128 -15.87 19.46 -4.68
N ARG A 129 -15.38 19.66 -5.92
CA ARG A 129 -14.87 18.57 -6.75
C ARG A 129 -13.35 18.67 -6.86
N PRO A 130 -12.60 17.85 -6.11
CA PRO A 130 -11.17 17.70 -6.32
C PRO A 130 -10.86 17.29 -7.76
N VAL A 131 -9.73 17.76 -8.29
CA VAL A 131 -9.31 17.52 -9.68
C VAL A 131 -7.85 17.10 -9.75
N VAL A 132 -7.49 16.32 -10.78
CA VAL A 132 -6.08 16.02 -11.05
C VAL A 132 -5.47 17.15 -11.84
N LEU A 133 -4.30 17.61 -11.41
CA LEU A 133 -3.48 18.54 -12.17
C LEU A 133 -2.27 17.81 -12.75
N GLY A 134 -1.99 18.05 -14.03
CA GLY A 134 -0.71 17.70 -14.63
C GLY A 134 0.25 18.88 -14.49
N LEU A 135 1.28 18.72 -13.65
CA LEU A 135 2.31 19.73 -13.41
C LEU A 135 3.45 19.57 -14.41
N VAL A 136 3.87 20.68 -15.01
CA VAL A 136 4.90 20.69 -16.06
C VAL A 136 6.19 21.27 -15.49
N VAL A 137 7.29 20.51 -15.57
CA VAL A 137 8.64 20.97 -15.23
C VAL A 137 9.63 20.77 -16.37
N ALA A 138 9.39 19.75 -17.20
CA ALA A 138 10.30 19.41 -18.28
C ALA A 138 10.31 20.47 -19.37
N THR A 139 11.48 20.69 -19.96
CA THR A 139 11.74 21.67 -21.04
C THR A 139 12.07 21.01 -22.38
N ASN A 140 12.01 19.68 -22.45
CA ASN A 140 12.16 18.92 -23.68
C ASN A 140 11.48 17.54 -23.56
N LEU A 141 11.33 16.85 -24.68
CA LEU A 141 10.66 15.53 -24.77
C LEU A 141 11.35 14.44 -23.96
N LEU A 142 12.69 14.41 -23.93
CA LEU A 142 13.46 13.39 -23.20
C LEU A 142 13.21 13.46 -21.69
N ARG A 143 12.87 14.64 -21.19
CA ARG A 143 12.55 14.89 -19.79
C ARG A 143 11.06 14.88 -19.49
N ALA A 144 10.18 14.61 -20.45
CA ALA A 144 8.73 14.68 -20.22
C ALA A 144 8.23 13.73 -19.10
N GLY A 145 9.01 12.72 -18.75
CA GLY A 145 8.77 11.85 -17.59
C GLY A 145 8.95 12.53 -16.23
N ASP A 146 9.65 13.66 -16.17
CA ASP A 146 9.86 14.48 -14.96
C ASP A 146 8.60 15.28 -14.58
N ASN A 147 7.64 15.39 -15.51
CA ASN A 147 6.34 15.98 -15.22
C ASN A 147 5.60 15.15 -14.16
N HIS A 148 4.67 15.79 -13.45
CA HIS A 148 4.09 15.20 -12.25
C HIS A 148 2.56 15.30 -12.24
N GLN A 149 1.91 14.43 -11.48
CA GLN A 149 0.45 14.44 -11.28
C GLN A 149 0.16 14.59 -9.79
N VAL A 150 -0.75 15.50 -9.47
CA VAL A 150 -1.21 15.80 -8.10
C VAL A 150 -2.72 15.96 -8.08
N VAL A 151 -3.33 15.89 -6.90
CA VAL A 151 -4.76 16.20 -6.71
C VAL A 151 -4.91 17.57 -6.08
N ALA A 152 -5.57 18.51 -6.76
CA ALA A 152 -6.01 19.75 -6.15
C ALA A 152 -7.33 19.52 -5.41
N THR A 153 -7.38 19.93 -4.15
CA THR A 153 -8.51 19.70 -3.23
C THR A 153 -9.24 20.99 -2.86
N GLY A 154 -8.59 22.14 -2.99
CA GLY A 154 -9.18 23.42 -2.64
C GLY A 154 -8.37 24.59 -3.18
N PHE A 155 -8.88 25.80 -2.94
CA PHE A 155 -8.16 27.02 -3.21
C PHE A 155 -8.59 28.13 -2.26
N ARG A 156 -7.72 29.11 -2.09
CA ARG A 156 -8.00 30.36 -1.39
C ARG A 156 -7.25 31.51 -2.04
N ARG A 157 -7.57 32.74 -1.63
CA ARG A 157 -6.71 33.89 -1.86
C ARG A 157 -5.87 34.17 -0.60
N ASP A 158 -4.64 34.62 -0.78
CA ASP A 158 -3.86 35.20 0.33
C ASP A 158 -4.27 36.67 0.59
N ALA A 159 -3.58 37.34 1.52
CA ALA A 159 -3.89 38.70 1.92
C ALA A 159 -3.69 39.71 0.77
N GLU A 160 -2.76 39.41 -0.14
CA GLU A 160 -2.43 40.20 -1.32
C GLU A 160 -3.33 39.86 -2.52
N GLY A 161 -4.28 38.94 -2.35
CA GLY A 161 -5.21 38.49 -3.39
C GLY A 161 -4.63 37.43 -4.35
N GLY A 162 -3.40 36.97 -4.11
CA GLY A 162 -2.73 35.89 -4.81
C GLY A 162 -3.46 34.56 -4.66
N LEU A 163 -3.49 33.76 -5.73
CA LEU A 163 -4.15 32.46 -5.72
C LEU A 163 -3.26 31.40 -5.07
N VAL A 164 -3.81 30.70 -4.07
CA VAL A 164 -3.18 29.54 -3.43
C VAL A 164 -4.06 28.32 -3.68
N LEU A 165 -3.51 27.31 -4.34
CA LEU A 165 -4.16 26.00 -4.49
C LEU A 165 -3.69 25.05 -3.38
N THR A 166 -4.61 24.27 -2.85
CA THR A 166 -4.33 23.19 -1.90
C THR A 166 -4.24 21.86 -2.64
N LEU A 167 -3.18 21.09 -2.38
CA LEU A 167 -2.83 19.87 -3.09
C LEU A 167 -2.59 18.69 -2.15
N LEU A 168 -2.92 17.49 -2.63
CA LEU A 168 -2.37 16.22 -2.19
C LEU A 168 -1.32 15.78 -3.22
N ASP A 169 -0.04 15.84 -2.82
CA ASP A 169 1.11 15.46 -3.66
C ASP A 169 1.58 14.04 -3.30
N PRO A 170 1.61 13.08 -4.25
CA PRO A 170 2.16 11.73 -4.03
C PRO A 170 3.60 11.70 -3.50
N ASN A 171 4.38 12.76 -3.65
CA ASN A 171 5.74 12.89 -3.13
C ASN A 171 5.80 13.47 -1.70
N THR A 172 4.67 13.98 -1.17
CA THR A 172 4.57 14.55 0.19
C THR A 172 3.45 13.83 0.98
N PRO A 173 3.69 12.60 1.44
CA PRO A 173 2.68 11.73 2.05
C PRO A 173 1.95 12.38 3.22
N ARG A 174 0.62 12.21 3.27
CA ARG A 174 -0.26 12.60 4.40
C ARG A 174 -0.11 14.04 4.85
N ARG A 175 0.34 14.93 3.97
CA ARG A 175 0.50 16.36 4.26
C ARG A 175 -0.11 17.17 3.14
N GLU A 176 -0.64 18.31 3.53
CA GLU A 176 -1.06 19.32 2.59
C GLU A 176 0.17 19.95 1.91
N VAL A 177 0.07 20.16 0.60
CA VAL A 177 1.01 20.98 -0.17
C VAL A 177 0.25 22.15 -0.76
N THR A 178 0.79 23.36 -0.65
CA THR A 178 0.21 24.52 -1.33
C THR A 178 0.96 24.80 -2.63
N LEU A 179 0.26 25.36 -3.62
CA LEU A 179 0.84 25.77 -4.90
C LEU A 179 0.43 27.22 -5.19
N VAL A 180 1.43 28.08 -5.36
CA VAL A 180 1.26 29.53 -5.55
C VAL A 180 1.91 30.00 -6.84
N GLU A 181 1.30 30.95 -7.55
CA GLU A 181 1.90 31.57 -8.73
C GLU A 181 3.05 32.50 -8.31
N THR A 182 4.17 32.44 -9.02
CA THR A 182 5.33 33.34 -8.86
C THR A 182 5.76 33.87 -10.23
N PRO A 183 6.62 34.90 -10.30
CA PRO A 183 7.16 35.39 -11.58
C PRO A 183 7.93 34.34 -12.38
N GLU A 184 8.42 33.28 -11.73
CA GLU A 184 9.16 32.16 -12.34
C GLU A 184 8.25 30.99 -12.76
N GLY A 185 7.04 30.88 -12.20
CA GLY A 185 6.12 29.78 -12.50
C GLY A 185 5.15 29.53 -11.35
N TRP A 186 5.06 28.28 -10.89
CA TRP A 186 4.21 27.85 -9.79
C TRP A 186 5.04 27.13 -8.74
N ARG A 187 5.10 27.68 -7.53
CA ARG A 187 5.94 27.17 -6.45
C ARG A 187 5.10 26.35 -5.48
N ALA A 188 5.52 25.11 -5.26
CA ALA A 188 4.94 24.24 -4.25
C ALA A 188 5.61 24.47 -2.89
N SER A 189 4.86 24.34 -1.78
CA SER A 189 5.41 24.49 -0.42
C SER A 189 6.49 23.47 -0.06
N ASN A 190 6.58 22.36 -0.81
CA ASN A 190 7.66 21.38 -0.71
C ASN A 190 8.94 21.77 -1.49
N GLY A 191 9.03 23.01 -1.98
CA GLY A 191 10.21 23.59 -2.61
C GLY A 191 10.30 23.40 -4.13
N ARG A 192 9.41 22.60 -4.74
CA ARG A 192 9.40 22.38 -6.20
C ARG A 192 8.87 23.60 -6.95
N LEU A 193 9.55 23.97 -8.03
CA LEU A 193 9.08 24.97 -8.99
C LEU A 193 8.58 24.27 -10.26
N TRP A 194 7.38 24.63 -10.69
CA TRP A 194 6.71 24.13 -11.88
C TRP A 194 6.57 25.27 -12.90
N ARG A 195 6.75 24.98 -14.18
CA ARG A 195 6.58 25.94 -15.27
C ARG A 195 5.11 26.34 -15.44
N GLY A 196 4.21 25.42 -15.11
CA GLY A 196 2.75 25.58 -15.15
C GLY A 196 2.03 24.26 -14.92
N PHE A 197 0.73 24.25 -15.14
CA PHE A 197 -0.09 23.04 -15.02
C PHE A 197 -1.32 23.07 -15.92
N PHE A 198 -1.92 21.90 -16.12
CA PHE A 198 -3.22 21.78 -16.78
C PHE A 198 -4.18 20.89 -15.99
N HIS A 199 -5.48 21.07 -16.22
CA HIS A 199 -6.48 20.14 -15.72
C HIS A 199 -6.34 18.81 -16.46
N HIS A 200 -5.96 17.76 -15.73
CA HIS A 200 -5.81 16.43 -16.27
C HIS A 200 -7.13 15.67 -16.18
N SER A 201 -7.60 15.15 -17.31
CA SER A 201 -8.85 14.43 -17.38
C SER A 201 -8.79 13.17 -16.52
N TYR A 202 -9.84 12.95 -15.73
CA TYR A 202 -9.93 11.87 -14.76
C TYR A 202 -11.13 11.00 -15.08
N ALA A 203 -10.89 9.70 -15.21
CA ALA A 203 -11.92 8.68 -15.38
C ALA A 203 -12.12 7.96 -14.05
N ARG A 204 -13.20 8.32 -13.34
CA ARG A 204 -13.56 7.77 -12.02
C ARG A 204 -13.73 6.25 -12.08
N ARG A 205 -13.25 5.58 -11.05
CA ARG A 205 -13.54 4.18 -10.75
C ARG A 205 -13.94 4.01 -9.29
N THR A 206 -14.68 2.95 -9.00
CA THR A 206 -14.85 2.50 -7.61
C THR A 206 -13.53 1.83 -7.19
N PRO A 207 -12.90 2.27 -6.08
CA PRO A 207 -11.71 1.61 -5.58
C PRO A 207 -12.07 0.18 -5.14
N PRO A 208 -11.24 -0.83 -5.45
CA PRO A 208 -11.46 -2.17 -4.93
C PRO A 208 -11.29 -2.19 -3.41
N PRO A 209 -11.81 -3.20 -2.70
CA PRO A 209 -11.48 -3.39 -1.29
C PRO A 209 -9.97 -3.68 -1.18
N LEU A 210 -9.22 -2.68 -0.70
CA LEU A 210 -7.78 -2.78 -0.52
C LEU A 210 -7.46 -2.87 0.97
N PRO A 211 -6.76 -3.93 1.43
CA PRO A 211 -6.36 -4.05 2.81
C PRO A 211 -5.48 -2.89 3.26
N SER A 212 -5.56 -2.56 4.54
CA SER A 212 -4.69 -1.59 5.21
C SER A 212 -3.98 -2.26 6.38
N ALA A 213 -2.74 -1.83 6.64
CA ALA A 213 -2.15 -2.02 7.95
C ALA A 213 -2.95 -1.22 9.00
N SER A 214 -2.77 -1.57 10.27
CA SER A 214 -3.47 -0.91 11.37
C SER A 214 -3.26 0.61 11.37
N ARG A 215 -4.34 1.34 11.67
CA ARG A 215 -4.34 2.79 11.89
C ARG A 215 -3.84 3.19 13.29
N ARG A 216 -3.58 2.22 14.17
CA ARG A 216 -3.06 2.42 15.53
C ARG A 216 -1.65 1.83 15.66
N PRO A 217 -0.66 2.31 14.88
CA PRO A 217 0.64 1.64 14.77
C PRO A 217 1.41 1.54 16.10
N THR A 218 1.08 2.39 17.08
CA THR A 218 1.69 2.39 18.41
C THR A 218 0.93 1.54 19.44
N ALA A 219 -0.30 1.11 19.15
CA ALA A 219 -1.10 0.28 20.05
C ALA A 219 -0.41 -1.06 20.26
N ARG A 220 -0.38 -1.52 21.52
CA ARG A 220 0.23 -2.81 21.88
C ARG A 220 -0.75 -3.93 21.59
N VAL A 221 -0.25 -5.02 21.00
CA VAL A 221 -1.02 -6.25 20.85
C VAL A 221 -1.05 -6.97 22.20
N ARG A 222 -2.23 -7.41 22.61
CA ARG A 222 -2.48 -8.06 23.90
C ARG A 222 -2.97 -9.48 23.66
N SER A 223 -2.67 -10.37 24.60
CA SER A 223 -3.28 -11.69 24.66
C SER A 223 -4.82 -11.58 24.69
N GLY A 224 -5.49 -12.46 23.94
CA GLY A 224 -6.94 -12.51 23.78
C GLY A 224 -7.56 -11.38 22.96
N ALA A 225 -6.77 -10.38 22.52
CA ALA A 225 -7.31 -9.27 21.74
C ALA A 225 -7.53 -9.68 20.27
N PRO A 226 -8.69 -9.36 19.67
CA PRO A 226 -8.91 -9.56 18.25
C PRO A 226 -7.89 -8.79 17.41
N LEU A 227 -7.27 -9.46 16.44
CA LEU A 227 -6.39 -8.87 15.44
C LEU A 227 -6.59 -9.54 14.09
N ALA A 228 -6.43 -8.80 13.00
CA ALA A 228 -6.30 -9.36 11.66
C ALA A 228 -4.83 -9.31 11.23
N LEU A 229 -4.35 -10.31 10.50
CA LEU A 229 -2.98 -10.34 9.99
C LEU A 229 -2.96 -9.99 8.51
N ALA A 230 -2.06 -9.09 8.12
CA ALA A 230 -1.76 -8.78 6.73
C ALA A 230 -0.35 -9.24 6.39
N HIS A 231 -0.20 -9.92 5.26
CA HIS A 231 1.08 -10.32 4.70
C HIS A 231 1.74 -9.12 4.03
N VAL A 232 2.94 -8.74 4.48
CA VAL A 232 3.58 -7.47 4.09
C VAL A 232 3.99 -7.45 2.61
N ALA A 233 4.43 -8.58 2.06
CA ALA A 233 4.90 -8.59 0.67
C ALA A 233 3.76 -8.55 -0.36
N THR A 234 2.62 -9.19 -0.08
CA THR A 234 1.47 -9.22 -1.00
C THR A 234 0.40 -8.18 -0.67
N GLY A 235 0.35 -7.70 0.57
CA GLY A 235 -0.72 -6.83 1.07
C GLY A 235 -2.05 -7.54 1.36
N SER A 236 -2.16 -8.83 1.05
CA SER A 236 -3.30 -9.69 1.36
C SER A 236 -3.46 -9.96 2.86
N LEU A 237 -4.69 -10.23 3.27
CA LEU A 237 -5.06 -10.67 4.62
C LEU A 237 -4.94 -12.19 4.76
N LEU A 238 -4.54 -12.64 5.95
CA LEU A 238 -4.67 -14.04 6.36
C LEU A 238 -6.12 -14.31 6.78
N VAL A 239 -6.82 -15.11 5.99
CA VAL A 239 -8.22 -15.48 6.25
C VAL A 239 -8.39 -16.99 6.31
N VAL A 240 -9.51 -17.45 6.85
CA VAL A 240 -9.89 -18.87 6.82
C VAL A 240 -10.96 -19.05 5.74
N ALA A 241 -10.69 -19.91 4.77
CA ALA A 241 -11.63 -20.29 3.72
C ALA A 241 -11.71 -21.81 3.63
N GLY A 242 -12.91 -22.39 3.80
CA GLY A 242 -13.09 -23.85 3.81
C GLY A 242 -12.28 -24.55 4.91
N GLY A 243 -12.12 -23.92 6.08
CA GLY A 243 -11.31 -24.45 7.18
C GLY A 243 -9.80 -24.27 7.02
N VAL A 244 -9.32 -23.77 5.89
CA VAL A 244 -7.89 -23.65 5.58
C VAL A 244 -7.44 -22.18 5.61
N PRO A 245 -6.27 -21.86 6.20
CA PRO A 245 -5.67 -20.53 6.10
C PRO A 245 -5.27 -20.21 4.66
N VAL A 246 -5.77 -19.10 4.12
CA VAL A 246 -5.47 -18.60 2.78
C VAL A 246 -5.15 -17.10 2.80
N LEU A 247 -4.54 -16.61 1.72
CA LEU A 247 -4.34 -15.18 1.51
C LEU A 247 -5.42 -14.60 0.60
N ALA A 248 -6.08 -13.54 1.03
CA ALA A 248 -7.11 -12.86 0.25
C ALA A 248 -6.95 -11.35 0.26
N ALA A 249 -7.33 -10.68 -0.84
CA ALA A 249 -7.35 -9.22 -0.93
C ALA A 249 -8.50 -8.59 -0.12
N ALA A 250 -9.48 -9.38 0.31
CA ALA A 250 -10.59 -8.96 1.15
C ALA A 250 -11.08 -10.14 2.00
N GLY A 251 -11.72 -9.85 3.13
CA GLY A 251 -12.23 -10.83 4.08
C GLY A 251 -12.10 -10.34 5.52
N THR A 252 -12.77 -11.03 6.46
CA THR A 252 -12.95 -10.55 7.85
C THR A 252 -12.57 -11.58 8.89
N THR A 253 -11.66 -12.51 8.60
CA THR A 253 -11.17 -13.41 9.65
C THR A 253 -10.32 -12.61 10.63
N THR A 254 -10.78 -12.62 11.88
CA THR A 254 -10.04 -12.06 13.01
C THR A 254 -9.44 -13.20 13.81
N TRP A 255 -8.33 -12.97 14.48
CA TRP A 255 -7.57 -13.93 15.26
C TRP A 255 -7.39 -13.40 16.68
N ALA A 256 -7.45 -14.26 17.69
CA ALA A 256 -7.04 -13.98 19.06
C ALA A 256 -5.68 -14.63 19.31
N PRO A 257 -4.67 -13.89 19.78
CA PRO A 257 -3.44 -14.50 20.28
C PRO A 257 -3.65 -15.01 21.71
N GLU A 258 -3.64 -16.32 21.91
CA GLU A 258 -3.63 -16.93 23.23
C GLU A 258 -2.19 -17.05 23.73
N SER A 259 -1.92 -16.49 24.92
CA SER A 259 -0.65 -16.69 25.63
C SER A 259 -0.92 -17.29 27.00
N GLY A 260 -0.05 -18.19 27.48
CA GLY A 260 -0.21 -18.86 28.78
C GLY A 260 -0.24 -17.92 30.01
N ARG A 261 0.04 -16.63 29.83
CA ARG A 261 -0.15 -15.57 30.82
C ARG A 261 -0.82 -14.39 30.11
N GLY A 262 -2.04 -14.03 30.52
CA GLY A 262 -2.74 -12.85 30.00
C GLY A 262 -1.87 -11.61 30.18
N GLY A 263 -1.55 -10.91 29.09
CA GLY A 263 -0.55 -9.84 29.14
C GLY A 263 -0.21 -9.23 27.79
N LEU A 264 0.78 -8.33 27.82
CA LEU A 264 1.33 -7.69 26.62
C LEU A 264 2.21 -8.68 25.86
N LEU A 265 2.06 -8.74 24.53
CA LEU A 265 2.91 -9.58 23.69
C LEU A 265 4.20 -8.82 23.31
N THR A 266 5.31 -9.54 23.35
CA THR A 266 6.65 -9.02 23.04
C THR A 266 7.38 -9.94 22.07
N ASP A 267 8.52 -9.49 21.58
CA ASP A 267 9.49 -10.37 20.93
C ASP A 267 9.78 -11.59 21.80
N GLY A 268 9.79 -12.77 21.18
CA GLY A 268 9.94 -14.05 21.86
C GLY A 268 8.68 -14.61 22.53
N ALA A 269 7.56 -13.87 22.55
CA ALA A 269 6.31 -14.39 23.09
C ALA A 269 5.82 -15.60 22.27
N VAL A 270 5.52 -16.70 22.97
CA VAL A 270 4.87 -17.86 22.39
C VAL A 270 3.36 -17.62 22.40
N VAL A 271 2.75 -17.69 21.23
CA VAL A 271 1.33 -17.44 21.00
C VAL A 271 0.72 -18.60 20.23
N ARG A 272 -0.55 -18.86 20.52
CA ARG A 272 -1.44 -19.59 19.62
C ARG A 272 -2.37 -18.57 18.98
N LEU A 273 -2.63 -18.68 17.69
CA LEU A 273 -3.59 -17.82 17.00
C LEU A 273 -4.87 -18.60 16.76
N VAL A 274 -5.98 -18.14 17.34
CA VAL A 274 -7.30 -18.79 17.20
C VAL A 274 -8.23 -17.86 16.42
N PRO A 275 -8.87 -18.31 15.33
CA PRO A 275 -9.87 -17.50 14.64
C PRO A 275 -11.04 -17.11 15.57
N ILE A 276 -11.53 -15.88 15.45
CA ILE A 276 -12.68 -15.35 16.20
C ILE A 276 -13.86 -15.21 15.23
N GLY A 277 -14.85 -16.09 15.34
CA GLY A 277 -16.03 -16.17 14.43
C GLY A 277 -15.64 -16.62 13.02
N THR A 278 -16.32 -17.55 12.34
CA THR A 278 -17.68 -18.11 12.47
C THR A 278 -17.63 -19.65 12.40
N PRO A 279 -18.41 -20.38 13.22
CA PRO A 279 -18.71 -21.80 12.99
C PRO A 279 -19.52 -21.98 11.69
N GLY A 280 -19.46 -23.17 11.11
CA GLY A 280 -20.24 -23.54 9.92
C GLY A 280 -21.76 -23.51 10.13
N PRO A 281 -22.55 -23.78 9.06
CA PRO A 281 -24.02 -23.76 9.11
C PRO A 281 -24.63 -24.80 10.08
N ASP A 282 -23.87 -25.82 10.44
CA ASP A 282 -24.21 -26.78 11.49
C ASP A 282 -23.37 -26.47 12.71
N GLY A 283 -24.01 -25.97 13.77
CA GLY A 283 -23.33 -25.52 14.99
C GLY A 283 -22.44 -26.61 15.59
N ASP A 284 -21.13 -26.46 15.42
CA ASP A 284 -20.13 -27.14 16.24
C ASP A 284 -19.59 -26.13 17.25
N ASP A 285 -19.65 -26.51 18.52
CA ASP A 285 -19.40 -25.66 19.68
C ASP A 285 -17.94 -25.19 19.66
N GLY A 286 -17.78 -23.88 19.51
CA GLY A 286 -16.50 -23.21 19.40
C GLY A 286 -15.52 -23.65 20.48
N THR A 287 -14.35 -24.12 20.05
CA THR A 287 -13.03 -24.18 20.76
C THR A 287 -12.08 -25.20 20.14
N ALA A 288 -12.39 -25.81 18.98
CA ALA A 288 -11.37 -26.54 18.23
C ALA A 288 -10.25 -25.55 17.84
N PRO A 289 -9.03 -25.71 18.36
CA PRO A 289 -7.96 -24.81 18.00
C PRO A 289 -7.63 -25.03 16.54
N LEU A 290 -7.74 -23.96 15.75
CA LEU A 290 -7.08 -23.94 14.45
C LEU A 290 -5.58 -23.85 14.74
N SER A 291 -4.97 -25.02 14.89
CA SER A 291 -3.59 -25.23 14.48
C SER A 291 -3.46 -24.64 13.07
N LEU A 292 -2.41 -23.86 12.79
CA LEU A 292 -2.08 -23.47 11.42
C LEU A 292 -1.53 -24.73 10.70
N GLY A 293 -2.35 -25.77 10.65
CA GLY A 293 -2.11 -27.10 10.13
C GLY A 293 -3.26 -27.45 9.20
N VAL A 294 -2.92 -27.89 7.98
CA VAL A 294 -3.86 -28.27 6.93
C VAL A 294 -4.35 -29.69 7.21
N VAL A 295 -5.66 -29.93 7.21
CA VAL A 295 -6.27 -31.26 7.28
C VAL A 295 -7.05 -31.52 5.99
N ASP A 296 -6.89 -32.74 5.45
CA ASP A 296 -7.56 -33.36 4.30
C ASP A 296 -7.16 -32.92 2.87
N GLY A 297 -5.97 -33.35 2.45
CA GLY A 297 -5.84 -33.88 1.08
C GLY A 297 -4.46 -33.83 0.44
N THR A 298 -3.75 -32.71 0.48
CA THR A 298 -2.33 -32.49 0.05
C THR A 298 -2.03 -30.98 0.15
N PRO A 299 -0.85 -30.48 0.59
CA PRO A 299 0.48 -31.09 0.56
C PRO A 299 1.08 -31.40 1.94
N ARG A 300 2.01 -32.36 1.94
CA ARG A 300 2.75 -32.85 3.11
C ARG A 300 3.50 -31.73 3.86
N LEU A 301 3.41 -31.74 5.18
CA LEU A 301 4.11 -30.85 6.10
C LEU A 301 4.76 -31.65 7.25
N VAL A 302 5.57 -32.62 6.86
CA VAL A 302 6.73 -33.05 7.65
C VAL A 302 7.82 -33.31 6.63
N ASP A 303 8.69 -32.34 6.39
CA ASP A 303 10.09 -32.70 6.31
C ASP A 303 10.65 -32.24 7.64
N SER A 304 10.74 -33.17 8.60
CA SER A 304 11.68 -33.03 9.70
C SER A 304 13.00 -32.58 9.07
N PRO A 305 13.68 -31.54 9.57
CA PRO A 305 15.07 -31.36 9.18
C PRO A 305 15.77 -32.70 9.48
N PRO A 306 16.56 -33.26 8.55
CA PRO A 306 17.34 -34.45 8.87
C PRO A 306 18.09 -34.16 10.17
N PRO A 307 18.11 -35.08 11.15
CA PRO A 307 18.82 -34.89 12.39
C PRO A 307 20.24 -34.44 12.05
N ARG A 308 20.60 -33.25 12.51
CA ARG A 308 21.95 -32.71 12.34
C ARG A 308 22.76 -33.15 13.55
N VAL A 309 23.74 -34.01 13.33
CA VAL A 309 24.85 -34.22 14.25
C VAL A 309 25.98 -33.32 13.73
N ASP A 310 26.47 -32.41 14.56
CA ASP A 310 27.57 -31.48 14.24
C ASP A 310 27.39 -30.66 12.95
N GLY A 311 26.16 -30.22 12.66
CA GLY A 311 25.86 -29.32 11.54
C GLY A 311 25.72 -29.99 10.16
N THR A 312 25.85 -31.31 10.07
CA THR A 312 25.78 -32.05 8.79
C THR A 312 24.45 -32.80 8.65
N PRO A 313 23.73 -32.74 7.51
CA PRO A 313 22.50 -33.51 7.31
C PRO A 313 22.76 -35.02 7.28
N VAL A 314 22.07 -35.81 8.11
CA VAL A 314 22.10 -37.28 8.06
C VAL A 314 20.87 -37.81 7.30
N PRO A 315 21.01 -38.67 6.27
CA PRO A 315 19.86 -39.32 5.63
C PRO A 315 19.19 -40.29 6.61
N VAL A 316 17.85 -40.24 6.71
CA VAL A 316 17.07 -41.18 7.53
C VAL A 316 16.23 -42.04 6.59
N ASP A 317 16.60 -43.31 6.45
CA ASP A 317 15.78 -44.34 5.82
C ASP A 317 15.06 -45.15 6.92
N GLY A 318 13.74 -44.94 7.08
CA GLY A 318 12.90 -45.80 7.92
C GLY A 318 11.60 -45.13 8.43
N PRO A 319 10.46 -45.85 8.51
CA PRO A 319 9.20 -45.31 8.98
C PRO A 319 9.18 -45.25 10.51
N SER A 320 9.27 -44.04 11.07
CA SER A 320 9.06 -43.78 12.49
C SER A 320 7.57 -43.59 12.78
N THR A 321 7.01 -44.46 13.62
CA THR A 321 5.66 -44.32 14.19
C THR A 321 5.67 -43.29 15.31
N LEU A 322 5.08 -42.11 15.07
CA LEU A 322 4.93 -41.02 16.03
C LEU A 322 3.70 -41.21 16.93
N GLY A 323 3.91 -41.06 18.24
CA GLY A 323 2.87 -41.09 19.26
C GLY A 323 1.90 -39.91 19.16
N THR A 324 0.63 -40.21 19.43
CA THR A 324 -0.56 -39.37 19.24
C THR A 324 -0.80 -38.34 20.35
N THR A 325 0.22 -37.57 20.73
CA THR A 325 0.02 -36.37 21.57
C THR A 325 0.78 -35.21 20.95
N GLU A 326 0.31 -34.75 19.79
CA GLU A 326 0.85 -33.56 19.15
C GLU A 326 0.63 -32.37 20.08
N ALA A 327 1.73 -31.84 20.62
CA ALA A 327 1.71 -30.58 21.33
C ALA A 327 1.09 -29.51 20.40
N PRO A 328 0.21 -28.65 20.91
CA PRO A 328 -0.50 -27.68 20.10
C PRO A 328 0.46 -26.79 19.30
N ASP A 329 0.13 -26.50 18.03
CA ASP A 329 0.87 -25.57 17.18
C ASP A 329 1.06 -24.21 17.87
N ALA A 330 2.25 -24.02 18.40
CA ALA A 330 2.64 -22.80 19.08
C ALA A 330 3.62 -22.03 18.19
N TRP A 331 3.42 -20.72 18.12
CA TRP A 331 4.20 -19.83 17.28
C TRP A 331 4.88 -18.79 18.16
N ARG A 332 6.19 -18.66 18.04
CA ARG A 332 6.94 -17.56 18.64
C ARG A 332 6.88 -16.34 17.73
N VAL A 333 6.47 -15.20 18.29
CA VAL A 333 6.50 -13.91 17.60
C VAL A 333 7.92 -13.36 17.62
N VAL A 334 8.44 -13.02 16.45
CA VAL A 334 9.71 -12.29 16.29
C VAL A 334 9.43 -10.90 15.76
N VAL A 335 9.72 -9.87 16.54
CA VAL A 335 9.46 -8.47 16.18
C VAL A 335 10.69 -7.85 15.53
N ASP A 336 10.53 -7.28 14.34
CA ASP A 336 11.61 -6.56 13.68
C ASP A 336 12.08 -5.35 14.51
N GLY A 337 13.38 -5.27 14.77
CA GLY A 337 13.96 -4.25 15.66
C GLY A 337 13.83 -4.54 17.17
N ALA A 338 13.35 -5.73 17.55
CA ALA A 338 13.09 -6.17 18.93
C ALA A 338 12.04 -5.32 19.70
N GLY A 339 11.65 -5.78 20.89
CA GLY A 339 10.75 -5.07 21.79
C GLY A 339 9.28 -5.52 21.73
N PRO A 340 8.32 -4.68 22.16
CA PRO A 340 6.93 -5.10 22.26
C PRO A 340 6.26 -5.21 20.88
N TRP A 341 5.38 -6.19 20.71
CA TRP A 341 4.55 -6.31 19.51
C TRP A 341 3.49 -5.20 19.52
N ARG A 342 3.58 -4.30 18.54
CA ARG A 342 2.60 -3.24 18.28
C ARG A 342 1.86 -3.53 16.98
N GLU A 343 0.67 -2.96 16.81
CA GLU A 343 -0.12 -3.20 15.60
C GLU A 343 0.60 -2.73 14.32
N GLY A 344 1.49 -1.74 14.41
CA GLY A 344 2.33 -1.28 13.29
C GLY A 344 3.66 -2.01 13.15
N SER A 345 3.95 -3.01 14.01
CA SER A 345 5.18 -3.79 13.92
C SER A 345 5.18 -4.66 12.67
N ARG A 346 6.38 -4.90 12.15
CA ARG A 346 6.66 -6.00 11.23
C ARG A 346 7.11 -7.20 12.04
N VAL A 347 6.44 -8.33 11.88
CA VAL A 347 6.67 -9.53 12.69
C VAL A 347 6.83 -10.78 11.83
N ARG A 348 7.59 -11.74 12.34
CA ARG A 348 7.64 -13.13 11.87
C ARG A 348 6.95 -14.02 12.89
N LEU A 349 6.29 -15.06 12.41
CA LEU A 349 5.73 -16.13 13.23
C LEU A 349 6.60 -17.36 13.02
N VAL A 350 7.30 -17.80 14.07
CA VAL A 350 8.24 -18.93 14.05
C VAL A 350 7.60 -20.10 14.79
N HIS A 351 7.37 -21.21 14.13
CA HIS A 351 6.85 -22.42 14.76
C HIS A 351 7.81 -22.88 15.86
N THR A 352 7.32 -23.08 17.09
CA THR A 352 8.20 -23.32 18.25
C THR A 352 8.91 -24.65 18.20
N THR A 353 8.31 -25.66 17.58
CA THR A 353 8.84 -27.03 17.54
C THR A 353 9.83 -27.20 16.39
N THR A 354 9.49 -26.71 15.20
CA THR A 354 10.30 -26.94 13.99
C THR A 354 11.27 -25.80 13.71
N GLY A 355 10.98 -24.58 14.18
CA GLY A 355 11.71 -23.37 13.80
C GLY A 355 11.30 -22.81 12.43
N ALA A 356 10.30 -23.39 11.77
CA ALA A 356 9.81 -22.91 10.48
C ALA A 356 9.06 -21.57 10.62
N LEU A 357 9.17 -20.71 9.62
CA LEU A 357 8.51 -19.40 9.52
C LEU A 357 7.21 -19.53 8.76
N LEU A 358 6.14 -18.86 9.23
CA LEU A 358 4.92 -18.68 8.44
C LEU A 358 5.21 -17.73 7.28
N ALA A 359 4.96 -18.18 6.05
CA ALA A 359 5.20 -17.44 4.83
C ALA A 359 3.94 -17.31 3.97
N GLY A 360 3.89 -16.23 3.19
CA GLY A 360 2.80 -15.92 2.27
C GLY A 360 3.28 -15.74 0.83
N SER A 361 2.45 -16.09 -0.13
CA SER A 361 2.74 -15.89 -1.55
C SER A 361 1.44 -15.74 -2.35
N PRO A 362 1.48 -15.27 -3.61
CA PRO A 362 0.30 -15.28 -4.47
C PRO A 362 -0.35 -16.67 -4.62
N SER A 363 0.42 -17.76 -4.46
CA SER A 363 -0.07 -19.14 -4.49
C SER A 363 -0.65 -19.64 -3.15
N GLY A 364 -0.59 -18.83 -2.09
CA GLY A 364 -1.15 -19.18 -0.78
C GLY A 364 -0.14 -19.08 0.37
N VAL A 365 -0.57 -19.61 1.52
CA VAL A 365 0.19 -19.66 2.77
C VAL A 365 1.03 -20.94 2.80
N ARG A 366 2.26 -20.87 3.32
CA ARG A 366 3.18 -22.00 3.47
C ARG A 366 4.09 -21.79 4.67
N THR A 367 4.97 -22.74 4.97
CA THR A 367 6.11 -22.52 5.87
C THR A 367 7.43 -22.56 5.13
N THR A 368 8.46 -21.92 5.67
CA THR A 368 9.83 -21.92 5.14
C THR A 368 10.84 -21.83 6.28
N PHE A 369 12.08 -22.26 6.06
CA PHE A 369 13.17 -22.02 7.02
C PHE A 369 13.99 -20.77 6.66
N ASP A 370 13.78 -20.20 5.47
CA ASP A 370 14.54 -19.07 4.97
C ASP A 370 13.87 -17.74 5.35
N PRO A 371 14.54 -16.89 6.15
CA PRO A 371 13.99 -15.60 6.52
C PRO A 371 14.05 -14.60 5.36
N ASP A 372 13.03 -14.60 4.52
CA ASP A 372 12.92 -13.72 3.34
C ASP A 372 11.73 -12.72 3.46
N PRO A 373 11.46 -11.86 2.46
CA PRO A 373 10.33 -10.93 2.49
C PRO A 373 8.95 -11.57 2.62
N SER A 374 8.79 -12.83 2.20
CA SER A 374 7.52 -13.59 2.25
C SER A 374 7.15 -14.03 3.67
N THR A 375 8.04 -13.86 4.64
CA THR A 375 7.81 -14.27 6.05
C THR A 375 7.33 -13.13 6.93
N TRP A 376 7.17 -11.91 6.38
CA TRP A 376 6.80 -10.73 7.16
C TRP A 376 5.30 -10.49 7.19
N TRP A 377 4.78 -10.28 8.40
CA TRP A 377 3.39 -10.00 8.70
C TRP A 377 3.26 -8.69 9.49
N THR A 378 2.07 -8.11 9.48
CA THR A 378 1.70 -6.97 10.32
C THR A 378 0.24 -7.07 10.73
N THR A 379 -0.22 -6.23 11.67
CA THR A 379 -1.65 -6.17 12.01
C THR A 379 -2.39 -5.34 10.98
N ALA A 380 -3.51 -5.86 10.48
CA ALA A 380 -4.39 -5.16 9.56
C ALA A 380 -5.37 -4.23 10.31
N ALA A 381 -5.88 -3.21 9.62
CA ALA A 381 -7.04 -2.47 10.09
C ALA A 381 -8.29 -3.37 10.03
N HIS A 382 -9.10 -3.34 11.07
CA HIS A 382 -10.39 -4.02 11.20
C HIS A 382 -11.53 -3.00 11.22
#